data_AF-A0A178ZD62-F1
#
_entry.id   AF-A0A178ZD62-F1
#
_cell.length_a   1.000
_cell.length_b   1.000
_cell.length_c   1.000
_cell.angle_alpha   90.00
_cell.angle_beta   90.00
_cell.angle_gamma   90.00
#
_symmetry.space_group_name_H-M   'P 1'
#
loop_
_entity.id
_entity.type
_entity.pdbx_description
1 polymer ?
#
loop_
_entity_poly.entity_id
_entity_poly.type
_entity_poly.pdbx_seq_one_letter_code
_entity_poly.pdbx_strand_id
1 'polypeptide(L)'
;MAAKPQSSSKEMMKNKNVAGGQLAMLSKDPPTGFFRDGYCRTGPEDKGNHSVAATVNQEFLDFTNSKGNNLREAGVKDGMKWCLCAHRWKEAFDAAQKGHISQSAVPRVHLHASHESALNSVNYGDLSKYAVSGDAPKESNRNRQGAHSDPEQPSHGIARETSELSGKSEPERVGG
;
A
#
# COMPACT_ATOMS: atom_id res chain seq x y z
N MET A 1 -5.70 13.56 33.90
CA MET A 1 -6.62 14.16 32.91
C MET A 1 -6.73 13.18 31.74
N ALA A 2 -7.84 12.46 31.60
CA ALA A 2 -8.01 11.49 30.52
C ALA A 2 -8.37 12.24 29.22
N ALA A 3 -7.55 12.08 28.18
CA ALA A 3 -7.81 12.66 26.88
C ALA A 3 -9.11 12.07 26.31
N LYS A 4 -10.10 12.92 26.02
CA LYS A 4 -11.32 12.50 25.31
C LYS A 4 -10.92 11.93 23.94
N PRO A 5 -11.42 10.76 23.53
CA PRO A 5 -11.09 10.20 22.23
C PRO A 5 -11.56 11.16 21.13
N GLN A 6 -10.61 11.81 20.46
CA GLN A 6 -10.87 12.66 19.31
C GLN A 6 -11.17 11.73 18.13
N SER A 7 -12.45 11.39 17.94
CA SER A 7 -12.89 10.56 16.83
C SER A 7 -13.00 11.43 15.57
N SER A 8 -12.17 11.17 14.56
CA SER A 8 -12.43 11.75 13.24
C SER A 8 -13.84 11.41 12.77
N SER A 9 -14.42 12.30 11.98
CA SER A 9 -15.80 12.24 11.49
C SER A 9 -16.02 11.12 10.46
N LYS A 10 -14.96 10.42 10.03
CA LYS A 10 -15.00 9.30 9.09
C LYS A 10 -14.66 8.01 9.83
N GLU A 11 -15.61 7.08 9.86
CA GLU A 11 -15.44 5.72 10.38
C GLU A 11 -14.12 5.10 9.88
N MET A 12 -13.32 4.49 10.77
CA MET A 12 -11.96 4.03 10.44
C MET A 12 -11.93 3.14 9.18
N MET A 13 -12.92 2.25 9.03
CA MET A 13 -13.14 1.35 7.88
C MET A 13 -13.29 2.07 6.52
N LYS A 14 -13.54 3.38 6.51
CA LYS A 14 -13.72 4.19 5.30
C LYS A 14 -12.50 5.05 4.95
N ASN A 15 -11.48 5.10 5.81
CA ASN A 15 -10.26 5.87 5.53
C ASN A 15 -9.40 5.12 4.53
N LYS A 16 -9.24 5.68 3.32
CA LYS A 16 -8.42 5.09 2.27
C LYS A 16 -7.03 5.74 2.23
N ASN A 17 -6.04 4.95 1.86
CA ASN A 17 -4.73 5.45 1.55
C ASN A 17 -4.63 5.95 0.10
N VAL A 18 -3.56 6.66 -0.24
CA VAL A 18 -3.34 7.21 -1.59
C VAL A 18 -3.19 6.14 -2.68
N ALA A 19 -2.91 4.88 -2.32
CA ALA A 19 -2.87 3.74 -3.23
C ALA A 19 -4.24 3.02 -3.36
N GLY A 20 -5.30 3.56 -2.76
CA GLY A 20 -6.66 3.03 -2.85
C GLY A 20 -7.01 1.92 -1.87
N GLY A 21 -6.05 1.49 -1.04
CA GLY A 21 -6.27 0.49 0.01
C GLY A 21 -6.77 1.11 1.33
N GLN A 22 -6.97 0.27 2.35
CA GLN A 22 -7.27 0.73 3.72
C GLN A 22 -6.09 1.53 4.29
N LEU A 23 -6.39 2.63 4.99
CA LEU A 23 -5.37 3.43 5.67
C LEU A 23 -4.68 2.62 6.78
N ALA A 24 -3.37 2.47 6.67
CA ALA A 24 -2.55 1.81 7.67
C ALA A 24 -2.07 2.77 8.77
N MET A 25 -1.72 2.21 9.93
CA MET A 25 -1.08 2.94 11.01
C MET A 25 0.36 3.31 10.62
N LEU A 26 0.76 4.55 10.84
CA LEU A 26 2.13 5.00 10.58
C LEU A 26 3.06 4.72 11.78
N SER A 27 2.65 5.15 12.98
CA SER A 27 3.45 5.05 14.20
C SER A 27 2.57 5.02 15.44
N LYS A 28 2.82 4.07 16.35
CA LYS A 28 2.13 3.96 17.65
C LYS A 28 2.87 4.70 18.76
N ASP A 29 4.20 4.73 18.71
CA ASP A 29 5.06 5.35 19.70
C ASP A 29 6.32 5.95 19.03
N PRO A 30 6.47 7.29 19.00
CA PRO A 30 5.49 8.28 19.46
C PRO A 30 4.21 8.27 18.58
N PRO A 31 3.03 8.56 19.16
CA PRO A 31 1.81 8.69 18.38
C PRO A 31 1.85 9.94 17.51
N THR A 32 1.55 9.75 16.22
CA THR A 32 1.48 10.82 15.22
C THR A 32 0.05 11.03 14.71
N GLY A 33 -0.12 11.88 13.70
CA GLY A 33 -1.42 12.24 13.15
C GLY A 33 -2.08 13.40 13.89
N PHE A 34 -3.01 14.07 13.21
CA PHE A 34 -3.78 15.17 13.77
C PHE A 34 -4.54 14.75 15.04
N PHE A 35 -5.13 13.54 15.03
CA PHE A 35 -5.86 12.97 16.15
C PHE A 35 -4.99 12.29 17.22
N ARG A 36 -3.66 12.26 17.03
CA ARG A 36 -2.68 11.61 17.92
C ARG A 36 -2.99 10.13 18.19
N ASP A 37 -3.46 9.42 17.16
CA ASP A 37 -3.82 7.99 17.21
C ASP A 37 -2.91 7.10 16.36
N GLY A 38 -1.88 7.69 15.75
CA GLY A 38 -0.90 6.98 14.92
C GLY A 38 -1.26 6.84 13.44
N TYR A 39 -2.40 7.38 13.01
CA TYR A 39 -2.82 7.36 11.61
C TYR A 39 -2.75 8.77 11.01
N CYS A 40 -2.36 8.88 9.74
CA CYS A 40 -2.42 10.15 9.01
C CYS A 40 -3.82 10.41 8.42
N ARG A 41 -4.87 10.09 9.19
CA ARG A 41 -6.24 10.44 8.81
C ARG A 41 -6.49 11.91 9.14
N THR A 42 -7.38 12.52 8.36
CA THR A 42 -7.72 13.94 8.46
C THR A 42 -9.25 14.11 8.48
N GLY A 43 -9.71 15.33 8.76
CA GLY A 43 -11.11 15.70 8.87
C GLY A 43 -11.31 17.21 8.63
N PRO A 44 -12.55 17.70 8.57
CA PRO A 44 -12.85 19.13 8.33
C PRO A 44 -12.15 20.11 9.30
N GLU A 45 -11.86 19.67 10.51
CA GLU A 45 -11.16 20.41 11.56
C GLU A 45 -9.65 20.56 11.29
N ASP A 46 -9.06 19.66 10.52
CA ASP A 46 -7.64 19.66 10.18
C ASP A 46 -7.38 20.50 8.93
N LYS A 47 -7.37 21.82 9.12
CA LYS A 47 -7.09 22.81 8.06
C LYS A 47 -5.71 22.64 7.42
N GLY A 48 -4.77 21.97 8.11
CA GLY A 48 -3.42 21.71 7.61
C GLY A 48 -3.35 20.51 6.67
N ASN A 49 -4.38 19.65 6.66
CA ASN A 49 -4.41 18.39 5.92
C ASN A 49 -3.17 17.53 6.22
N HIS A 50 -3.03 17.06 7.46
CA HIS A 50 -1.95 16.19 7.94
C HIS A 50 -2.08 14.75 7.42
N SER A 51 -2.18 14.61 6.09
CA SER A 51 -2.48 13.36 5.40
C SER A 51 -1.28 12.68 4.76
N VAL A 52 -0.11 13.33 4.71
CA VAL A 52 1.10 12.72 4.14
C VAL A 52 1.88 12.02 5.25
N ALA A 53 1.92 10.69 5.19
CA ALA A 53 2.72 9.87 6.08
C ALA A 53 4.17 9.85 5.61
N ALA A 54 5.09 10.41 6.39
CA ALA A 54 6.49 10.52 5.99
C ALA A 54 7.47 10.11 7.09
N THR A 55 8.65 9.67 6.68
CA THR A 55 9.85 9.67 7.53
C THR A 55 10.60 10.98 7.27
N VAL A 56 10.63 11.85 8.27
CA VAL A 56 11.33 13.14 8.16
C VAL A 56 12.83 12.96 8.28
N ASN A 57 13.58 13.90 7.71
CA ASN A 57 15.03 13.94 7.84
C ASN A 57 15.52 15.32 8.31
N GLN A 58 16.78 15.39 8.71
CA GLN A 58 17.42 16.60 9.21
C GLN A 58 17.32 17.79 8.23
N GLU A 59 17.61 17.57 6.94
CA GLU A 59 17.56 18.63 5.93
C GLU A 59 16.13 19.18 5.75
N PHE A 60 15.12 18.31 5.77
CA PHE A 60 13.71 18.71 5.76
C PHE A 60 13.35 19.54 6.99
N LEU A 61 13.78 19.12 8.18
CA LEU A 61 13.48 19.81 9.43
C LEU A 61 14.06 21.23 9.42
N ASP A 62 15.25 21.39 8.87
CA ASP A 62 15.91 22.69 8.75
C ASP A 62 15.21 23.56 7.69
N PHE A 63 14.84 22.96 6.53
CA PHE A 63 14.06 23.64 5.49
C PHE A 63 12.70 24.11 6.01
N THR A 64 11.90 23.24 6.62
CA THR A 64 10.55 23.56 7.06
C THR A 64 10.56 24.58 8.20
N ASN A 65 11.58 24.56 9.06
CA ASN A 65 11.83 25.62 10.05
C ASN A 65 12.09 26.97 9.37
N SER A 66 12.94 27.01 8.33
CA SER A 66 13.17 28.25 7.55
C SER A 66 11.92 28.82 6.87
N LYS A 67 10.86 27.99 6.72
CA LYS A 67 9.54 28.36 6.20
C LYS A 67 8.50 28.64 7.30
N GLY A 68 8.96 28.85 8.54
CA GLY A 68 8.12 29.18 9.69
C GLY A 68 7.33 28.00 10.25
N ASN A 69 7.79 26.75 10.03
CA ASN A 69 7.19 25.55 10.59
C ASN A 69 8.22 24.77 11.41
N ASN A 70 8.41 25.13 12.67
CA ASN A 70 9.39 24.47 13.54
C ASN A 70 8.86 23.16 14.12
N LEU A 71 9.06 22.04 13.41
CA LEU A 71 8.62 20.72 13.89
C LEU A 71 9.41 20.21 15.11
N ARG A 72 10.58 20.77 15.41
CA ARG A 72 11.39 20.35 16.57
C ARG A 72 10.74 20.76 17.89
N GLU A 73 10.02 21.88 17.91
CA GLU A 73 9.20 22.29 19.06
C GLU A 73 8.06 21.30 19.35
N ALA A 74 7.59 20.59 18.33
CA ALA A 74 6.65 19.49 18.46
C ALA A 74 7.32 18.15 18.81
N GLY A 75 8.63 18.14 19.10
CA GLY A 75 9.41 16.96 19.48
C GLY A 75 9.84 16.08 18.30
N VAL A 76 9.66 16.52 17.05
CA VAL A 76 10.02 15.74 15.87
C VAL A 76 11.54 15.76 15.65
N LYS A 77 12.11 14.59 15.38
CA LYS A 77 13.55 14.38 15.19
C LYS A 77 13.83 13.74 13.82
N ASP A 78 15.09 13.80 13.41
CA ASP A 78 15.59 13.08 12.23
C ASP A 78 15.23 11.60 12.30
N GLY A 79 14.80 11.03 11.16
CA GLY A 79 14.35 9.64 11.04
C GLY A 79 12.97 9.34 11.65
N MET A 80 12.29 10.31 12.28
CA MET A 80 10.99 10.08 12.91
C MET A 80 9.88 9.95 11.86
N LYS A 81 8.95 9.03 12.09
CA LYS A 81 7.72 8.93 11.31
C LYS A 81 6.72 9.99 11.76
N TRP A 82 6.21 10.79 10.85
CA TRP A 82 5.30 11.89 11.15
C TRP A 82 4.27 12.13 10.05
N CYS A 83 3.06 12.49 10.44
CA CYS A 83 2.04 12.97 9.52
C CYS A 83 2.25 14.46 9.22
N LEU A 84 2.64 14.77 8.00
CA LEU A 84 2.90 16.12 7.51
C LEU A 84 1.66 16.71 6.86
N CYS A 85 1.50 18.03 7.00
CA CYS A 85 0.59 18.81 6.15
C CYS A 85 0.93 18.57 4.68
N ALA A 86 -0.06 18.24 3.86
CA ALA A 86 0.15 17.93 2.44
C ALA A 86 0.85 19.09 1.70
N HIS A 87 0.48 20.33 2.00
CA HIS A 87 1.12 21.50 1.41
C HIS A 87 2.58 21.69 1.84
N ARG A 88 2.95 21.34 3.09
CA ARG A 88 4.34 21.46 3.57
C ARG A 88 5.26 20.40 2.96
N TRP A 89 4.74 19.20 2.72
CA TRP A 89 5.49 18.21 1.94
C TRP A 89 5.69 18.69 0.50
N LYS A 90 4.62 19.22 -0.13
CA LYS A 90 4.69 19.78 -1.49
C LYS A 90 5.66 20.96 -1.60
N GLU A 91 5.71 21.83 -0.60
CA GLU A 91 6.65 22.96 -0.56
C GLU A 91 8.12 22.47 -0.64
N ALA A 92 8.46 21.42 0.10
CA ALA A 92 9.79 20.81 0.04
C ALA A 92 10.06 20.14 -1.32
N PHE A 93 9.08 19.40 -1.85
CA PHE A 93 9.17 18.79 -3.18
C PHE A 93 9.42 19.85 -4.27
N ASP A 94 8.60 20.90 -4.32
CA ASP A 94 8.71 21.97 -5.33
C ASP A 94 10.05 22.73 -5.19
N ALA A 95 10.55 22.92 -3.96
CA ALA A 95 11.87 23.50 -3.72
C ALA A 95 13.01 22.61 -4.24
N ALA A 96 12.91 21.30 -4.05
CA ALA A 96 13.90 20.34 -4.56
C ALA A 96 13.89 20.28 -6.09
N GLN A 97 12.70 20.33 -6.72
CA GLN A 97 12.57 20.37 -8.18
C GLN A 97 13.18 21.64 -8.80
N LYS A 98 13.19 22.75 -8.05
CA LYS A 98 13.81 24.02 -8.47
C LYS A 98 15.30 24.10 -8.13
N GLY A 99 15.88 23.07 -7.50
CA GLY A 99 17.27 23.06 -7.06
C GLY A 99 17.56 23.95 -5.86
N HIS A 100 16.55 24.40 -5.12
CA HIS A 100 16.75 25.21 -3.91
C HIS A 100 17.20 24.38 -2.71
N ILE A 101 16.83 23.09 -2.69
CA ILE A 101 17.26 22.11 -1.69
C ILE A 101 17.63 20.80 -2.40
N SER A 102 18.38 19.93 -1.71
CA SER A 102 18.69 18.59 -2.22
C SER A 102 17.42 17.74 -2.37
N GLN A 103 17.42 16.80 -3.32
CA GLN A 103 16.37 15.78 -3.44
C GLN A 103 16.32 14.89 -2.16
N SER A 104 17.44 14.71 -1.46
CA SER A 104 17.46 13.99 -0.17
C SER A 104 16.69 14.72 0.93
N ALA A 105 16.51 16.04 0.83
CA ALA A 105 15.78 16.84 1.80
C ALA A 105 14.25 16.69 1.70
N VAL A 106 13.73 16.02 0.67
CA VAL A 106 12.30 15.71 0.58
C VAL A 106 12.00 14.45 1.40
N PRO A 107 11.07 14.50 2.37
CA PRO A 107 10.77 13.36 3.24
C PRO A 107 10.29 12.13 2.45
N ARG A 108 10.78 10.94 2.83
CA ARG A 108 10.32 9.66 2.26
C ARG A 108 8.90 9.38 2.68
N VAL A 109 8.06 8.92 1.75
CA VAL A 109 6.61 8.76 1.94
C VAL A 109 6.24 7.29 2.16
N HIS A 110 5.31 7.04 3.08
CA HIS A 110 4.68 5.74 3.29
C HIS A 110 3.31 5.77 2.60
N LEU A 111 3.20 5.23 1.37
CA LEU A 111 1.98 5.36 0.56
C LEU A 111 0.80 4.66 1.24
N HIS A 112 1.00 3.46 1.77
CA HIS A 112 -0.03 2.70 2.51
C HIS A 112 -0.59 3.42 3.75
N ALA A 113 0.16 4.36 4.33
CA ALA A 113 -0.22 5.11 5.53
C ALA A 113 -0.59 6.58 5.25
N SER A 114 -0.44 7.06 4.01
CA SER A 114 -0.83 8.41 3.60
C SER A 114 -2.30 8.41 3.19
N HIS A 115 -3.12 9.30 3.76
CA HIS A 115 -4.56 9.35 3.49
C HIS A 115 -4.86 9.94 2.11
N GLU A 116 -5.93 9.48 1.47
CA GLU A 116 -6.36 9.90 0.12
C GLU A 116 -6.49 11.42 -0.04
N SER A 117 -6.83 12.15 1.03
CA SER A 117 -6.91 13.62 1.03
C SER A 117 -5.58 14.32 0.73
N ALA A 118 -4.44 13.64 0.80
CA ALA A 118 -3.16 14.19 0.33
C ALA A 118 -3.22 14.51 -1.18
N LEU A 119 -4.01 13.74 -1.93
CA LEU A 119 -4.17 13.91 -3.38
C LEU A 119 -4.92 15.19 -3.77
N ASN A 120 -5.56 15.86 -2.81
CA ASN A 120 -6.15 17.18 -3.03
C ASN A 120 -5.08 18.28 -3.16
N SER A 121 -3.83 18.01 -2.76
CA SER A 121 -2.74 18.99 -2.79
C SER A 121 -1.52 18.50 -3.54
N VAL A 122 -1.31 17.18 -3.65
CA VAL A 122 -0.09 16.57 -4.19
C VAL A 122 -0.44 15.46 -5.18
N ASN A 123 0.30 15.32 -6.28
CA ASN A 123 0.04 14.23 -7.21
C ASN A 123 0.56 12.90 -6.66
N TYR A 124 -0.16 11.80 -6.96
CA TYR A 124 0.29 10.45 -6.62
C TYR A 124 1.68 10.14 -7.19
N GLY A 125 1.95 10.52 -8.44
CA GLY A 125 3.23 10.28 -9.09
C GLY A 125 4.41 10.97 -8.37
N ASP A 126 4.17 12.12 -7.74
CA ASP A 126 5.21 12.83 -6.97
C ASP A 126 5.45 12.14 -5.63
N LEU A 127 4.40 11.72 -4.92
CA LEU A 127 4.51 10.92 -3.71
C LEU A 127 5.24 9.59 -3.97
N SER A 128 4.93 8.93 -5.09
CA SER A 128 5.49 7.63 -5.45
C SER A 128 7.01 7.67 -5.70
N LYS A 129 7.55 8.77 -6.25
CA LYS A 129 9.01 8.97 -6.42
C LYS A 129 9.77 8.92 -5.10
N TYR A 130 9.10 9.29 -4.00
CA TYR A 130 9.66 9.35 -2.66
C TYR A 130 9.19 8.21 -1.76
N ALA A 131 8.48 7.22 -2.30
CA ALA A 131 7.94 6.10 -1.54
C ALA A 131 9.05 5.27 -0.87
N VAL A 132 8.89 4.88 0.39
CA VAL A 132 9.84 3.94 1.03
C VAL A 132 9.86 2.58 0.33
N SER A 133 10.98 1.88 0.42
CA SER A 133 11.12 0.53 -0.14
C SER A 133 10.04 -0.40 0.40
N GLY A 134 9.28 -1.03 -0.50
CA GLY A 134 8.11 -1.85 -0.16
C GLY A 134 6.76 -1.22 -0.55
N ASP A 135 6.70 0.11 -0.71
CA ASP A 135 5.53 0.85 -1.22
C ASP A 135 5.59 1.15 -2.72
N ALA A 136 6.75 0.96 -3.36
CA ALA A 136 6.89 1.18 -4.79
C ALA A 136 5.92 0.28 -5.58
N PRO A 137 5.27 0.79 -6.65
CA PRO A 137 4.53 -0.05 -7.56
C PRO A 137 5.45 -1.17 -8.04
N LYS A 138 5.13 -2.44 -7.72
CA LYS A 138 5.73 -3.55 -8.43
C LYS A 138 5.27 -3.38 -9.86
N GLU A 139 6.18 -2.97 -10.74
CA GLU A 139 5.95 -2.94 -12.17
C GLU A 139 5.37 -4.29 -12.55
N SER A 140 4.07 -4.31 -12.86
CA SER A 140 3.35 -5.54 -13.11
C SER A 140 3.85 -6.08 -14.44
N ASN A 141 4.83 -6.99 -14.36
CA ASN A 141 5.32 -7.77 -15.48
C ASN A 141 4.18 -8.68 -15.97
N ARG A 142 3.28 -8.11 -16.79
CA ARG A 142 2.29 -8.86 -17.59
C ARG A 142 3.01 -9.48 -18.77
N ASN A 143 3.88 -10.46 -18.53
CA ASN A 143 4.34 -11.33 -19.60
C ASN A 143 4.92 -12.65 -19.06
N ARG A 144 4.07 -13.55 -18.55
CA ARG A 144 4.34 -15.01 -18.55
C ARG A 144 3.04 -15.79 -18.47
N GLN A 145 2.37 -15.98 -19.61
CA GLN A 145 1.69 -17.25 -19.90
C GLN A 145 2.03 -17.58 -21.34
N GLY A 146 3.06 -18.42 -21.50
CA GLY A 146 3.38 -19.04 -22.77
C GLY A 146 2.21 -19.92 -23.19
N ALA A 147 1.85 -19.81 -24.46
CA ALA A 147 0.94 -20.70 -25.14
C ALA A 147 1.39 -22.15 -24.94
N HIS A 148 0.53 -22.97 -24.35
CA HIS A 148 0.59 -24.42 -24.47
C HIS A 148 -0.59 -24.85 -25.33
N SER A 149 -0.32 -25.05 -26.61
CA SER A 149 -1.11 -25.86 -27.52
C SER A 149 -0.13 -26.80 -28.23
N ASP A 150 -0.20 -28.10 -27.95
CA ASP A 150 -0.58 -29.12 -28.95
C ASP A 150 -0.75 -30.51 -28.29
N PRO A 151 -1.49 -31.44 -28.91
CA PRO A 151 -2.12 -32.60 -28.30
C PRO A 151 -1.31 -33.89 -28.51
N GLU A 152 -1.36 -34.81 -27.55
CA GLU A 152 -1.24 -36.24 -27.85
C GLU A 152 -1.77 -37.09 -26.67
N GLN A 153 -2.76 -37.92 -26.97
CA GLN A 153 -3.06 -39.17 -26.26
C GLN A 153 -2.38 -40.31 -27.05
N PRO A 154 -2.09 -41.51 -26.52
CA PRO A 154 -2.94 -42.22 -25.53
C PRO A 154 -2.24 -43.16 -24.52
N SER A 155 -3.12 -43.79 -23.72
CA SER A 155 -2.99 -45.08 -23.05
C SER A 155 -2.30 -45.12 -21.69
N HIS A 156 -3.09 -45.42 -20.65
CA HIS A 156 -2.96 -46.65 -19.86
C HIS A 156 -4.22 -46.82 -19.01
N GLY A 157 -4.94 -47.91 -19.27
CA GLY A 157 -6.17 -48.28 -18.59
C GLY A 157 -5.89 -48.98 -17.26
N ILE A 158 -6.73 -48.69 -16.27
CA ILE A 158 -6.88 -49.49 -15.06
C ILE A 158 -8.37 -49.53 -14.72
N ALA A 159 -8.99 -50.71 -14.82
CA ALA A 159 -10.20 -51.06 -14.11
C ALA A 159 -10.17 -52.56 -13.79
N ARG A 160 -10.64 -52.89 -12.58
CA ARG A 160 -10.36 -54.09 -11.80
C ARG A 160 -11.39 -55.20 -12.04
N GLU A 161 -10.92 -56.43 -11.82
CA GLU A 161 -11.57 -57.70 -11.38
C GLU A 161 -13.07 -57.97 -11.62
N THR A 162 -13.39 -59.20 -12.04
CA THR A 162 -14.27 -60.14 -11.29
C THR A 162 -14.18 -61.58 -11.84
N SER A 163 -13.87 -62.50 -10.92
CA SER A 163 -14.37 -63.87 -10.69
C SER A 163 -14.80 -64.83 -11.81
N GLU A 164 -14.00 -65.89 -11.96
CA GLU A 164 -14.32 -67.34 -11.89
C GLU A 164 -15.56 -67.99 -12.55
N LEU A 165 -15.23 -69.01 -13.36
CA LEU A 165 -15.76 -70.38 -13.46
C LEU A 165 -17.04 -70.75 -14.26
N SER A 166 -16.75 -71.64 -15.23
CA SER A 166 -17.45 -72.91 -15.53
C SER A 166 -18.59 -72.92 -16.55
N GLY A 167 -18.54 -73.90 -17.45
CA GLY A 167 -19.77 -74.46 -18.04
C GLY A 167 -19.71 -74.81 -19.53
N LYS A 168 -19.32 -76.04 -19.82
CA LYS A 168 -19.33 -76.77 -21.11
C LYS A 168 -20.60 -76.63 -21.97
N SER A 169 -20.38 -77.05 -23.24
CA SER A 169 -21.23 -77.83 -24.16
C SER A 169 -22.13 -77.09 -25.18
N GLU A 170 -21.62 -77.06 -26.42
CA GLU A 170 -22.26 -77.39 -27.71
C GLU A 170 -23.21 -78.62 -27.67
N PRO A 171 -23.92 -79.01 -28.76
CA PRO A 171 -24.07 -78.41 -30.11
C PRO A 171 -25.53 -78.45 -30.65
N GLU A 172 -25.67 -78.41 -31.99
CA GLU A 172 -26.84 -78.68 -32.85
C GLU A 172 -27.72 -77.48 -33.20
N ARG A 173 -28.31 -77.34 -34.39
CA ARG A 173 -28.19 -77.83 -35.78
C ARG A 173 -29.34 -77.07 -36.50
N VAL A 174 -29.13 -76.68 -37.77
CA VAL A 174 -30.15 -76.55 -38.85
C VAL A 174 -31.36 -75.61 -38.58
N GLY A 175 -31.87 -74.77 -39.47
CA GLY A 175 -31.85 -74.64 -40.92
C GLY A 175 -33.09 -73.79 -41.27
N GLY A 176 -33.07 -73.14 -42.43
CA GLY A 176 -34.18 -72.33 -42.94
C GLY A 176 -33.69 -71.21 -43.83
#